data_AF-A0A3D3ZFT1-F1
#
_entry.id   AF-A0A3D3ZFT1-F1
#
_cell.length_a   1.000
_cell.length_b   1.000
_cell.length_c   1.000
_cell.angle_alpha   90.00
_cell.angle_beta   90.00
_cell.angle_gamma   90.00
#
_symmetry.space_group_name_H-M   'P 1'
#
loop_
_entity.id
_entity.type
_entity.pdbx_description
1 polymer ?
#
loop_
_entity_poly.entity_id
_entity_poly.type
_entity_poly.pdbx_seq_one_letter_code
_entity_poly.pdbx_strand_id
1 'polypeptide(L)' 'AVTAVNGVVVVGEGTYVIVVNASTSATIFRFNDTNSGSTFFASSSISNGMMYLGNADGHLYAFGL' A
#
# COMPACT_ATOMS: atom_id res chain seq x y z
N ALA A 1 8.09 3.26 0.92
CA ALA A 1 8.90 2.02 0.83
C ALA A 1 8.18 1.01 -0.07
N VAL A 2 8.79 -0.14 -0.38
CA VAL A 2 8.20 -1.17 -1.26
C VAL A 2 8.09 -2.49 -0.51
N THR A 3 7.01 -3.22 -0.74
CA THR A 3 6.82 -4.59 -0.24
C THR A 3 6.37 -5.48 -1.39
N ALA A 4 6.99 -6.65 -1.53
CA ALA A 4 6.68 -7.60 -2.59
C ALA A 4 6.39 -8.98 -2.00
N VAL A 5 5.31 -9.60 -2.45
CA VAL A 5 4.98 -11.01 -2.20
C VAL A 5 4.60 -11.66 -3.52
N ASN A 6 4.35 -12.97 -3.53
CA ASN A 6 4.06 -13.67 -4.77
C ASN A 6 2.80 -13.08 -5.44
N GLY A 7 2.97 -12.51 -6.64
CA GLY A 7 1.89 -11.94 -7.45
C GLY A 7 1.65 -10.43 -7.30
N VAL A 8 2.07 -9.79 -6.20
CA VAL A 8 1.82 -8.35 -5.98
C VAL A 8 3.03 -7.59 -5.46
N VAL A 9 3.14 -6.33 -5.90
CA VAL A 9 4.05 -5.33 -5.34
C VAL A 9 3.23 -4.17 -4.81
N VAL A 10 3.52 -3.76 -3.59
CA VAL A 10 2.87 -2.68 -2.87
C VAL A 10 3.85 -1.52 -2.73
N VAL A 11 3.39 -0.33 -3.07
CA VAL A 11 4.16 0.91 -3.02
C VAL A 11 3.37 1.96 -2.23
N GLY A 12 3.96 2.45 -1.14
CA GLY A 12 3.53 3.69 -0.51
C GLY A 12 4.25 4.87 -1.17
N GLU A 13 3.49 5.83 -1.72
CA GLU A 13 3.98 6.99 -2.45
C GLU A 13 3.21 8.26 -2.04
N GLY A 14 3.75 9.05 -1.11
CA GLY A 14 3.08 10.25 -0.64
C GLY A 14 1.71 9.89 -0.06
N THR A 15 0.63 10.47 -0.58
CA THR A 15 -0.75 10.17 -0.14
C THR A 15 -1.33 8.89 -0.74
N TYR A 16 -0.57 8.18 -1.56
CA TYR A 16 -1.05 7.00 -2.28
C TYR A 16 -0.54 5.68 -1.72
N VAL A 17 -1.40 4.67 -1.81
CA VAL A 17 -1.01 3.26 -1.79
C VAL A 17 -1.33 2.69 -3.17
N ILE A 18 -0.32 2.13 -3.83
CA ILE A 18 -0.45 1.54 -5.16
C ILE A 18 -0.10 0.06 -5.05
N VAL A 19 -0.95 -0.79 -5.61
CA VAL A 19 -0.70 -2.22 -5.73
C VAL A 19 -0.63 -2.56 -7.21
N VAL A 20 0.45 -3.22 -7.60
CA VAL A 20 0.68 -3.64 -8.99
C VAL A 20 0.85 -5.16 -9.05
N ASN A 21 0.44 -5.74 -10.17
CA ASN A 21 0.71 -7.13 -10.50
C ASN A 21 2.21 -7.28 -10.78
N ALA A 22 2.87 -8.17 -10.04
CA ALA A 22 4.32 -8.34 -10.11
C ALA A 22 4.82 -8.85 -11.47
N SER A 23 3.98 -9.55 -12.23
CA SER A 23 4.35 -10.14 -13.53
C SER A 23 4.03 -9.24 -14.72
N THR A 24 2.93 -8.48 -14.64
CA THR A 24 2.45 -7.68 -15.78
C THR A 24 2.71 -6.18 -15.62
N SER A 25 3.15 -5.74 -14.44
CA SER A 25 3.27 -4.31 -14.07
C SER A 25 1.96 -3.53 -14.14
N ALA A 26 0.82 -4.20 -14.27
CA ALA A 26 -0.49 -3.55 -14.28
C ALA A 26 -0.87 -3.11 -12.87
N THR A 27 -1.36 -1.88 -12.71
CA THR A 27 -1.96 -1.42 -11.45
C THR A 27 -3.25 -2.19 -11.18
N ILE A 28 -3.30 -2.89 -10.06
CA ILE A 28 -4.47 -3.66 -9.59
C ILE A 28 -5.36 -2.76 -8.72
N PHE A 29 -4.74 -1.97 -7.85
CA PHE A 29 -5.43 -1.13 -6.89
C PHE A 29 -4.67 0.17 -6.65
N ARG A 30 -5.42 1.24 -6.41
CA ARG A 30 -4.90 2.54 -5.99
C ARG A 30 -5.82 3.14 -4.95
N PHE A 31 -5.25 3.48 -3.80
CA PHE A 31 -5.90 4.27 -2.76
C PHE A 31 -5.21 5.63 -2.65
N ASN A 32 -5.99 6.68 -2.39
CA ASN A 32 -5.49 8.03 -2.12
C ASN A 32 -6.14 8.54 -0.85
N ASP A 33 -5.35 8.87 0.15
CA ASP A 33 -5.84 9.53 1.35
C ASP A 33 -5.68 11.04 1.22
N THR A 34 -6.79 11.76 1.17
CA THR A 34 -6.80 13.21 0.97
C THR A 34 -6.66 14.00 2.27
N ASN A 35 -6.46 13.34 3.41
CA ASN A 35 -6.25 14.02 4.69
C ASN A 35 -4.90 14.73 4.75
N SER A 36 -4.88 15.88 5.42
CA SER A 36 -3.65 16.68 5.60
C SER A 36 -2.62 15.90 6.42
N GLY A 37 -1.41 15.76 5.87
CA GLY A 37 -0.32 15.02 6.52
C GLY A 37 -0.38 13.51 6.32
N SER A 38 -1.38 12.98 5.63
CA SER A 38 -1.52 11.54 5.38
C SER A 38 -0.53 11.05 4.34
N THR A 39 0.67 10.67 4.77
CA THR A 39 1.69 10.12 3.86
C THR A 39 2.09 8.70 4.22
N PHE A 40 2.22 7.85 3.22
CA PHE A 40 2.60 6.43 3.28
C PHE A 40 4.06 6.27 2.86
N PHE A 41 4.99 6.32 3.80
CA PHE A 41 6.41 6.12 3.51
C PHE A 41 6.99 4.81 4.03
N ALA A 42 6.33 4.15 4.98
CA ALA A 42 6.74 2.87 5.56
C ALA A 42 6.50 1.69 4.61
N SER A 43 7.11 0.55 4.93
CA SER A 43 6.81 -0.73 4.26
C SER A 43 5.47 -1.27 4.75
N SER A 44 4.74 -2.00 3.90
CA SER A 44 3.52 -2.69 4.33
C SER A 44 3.83 -4.00 5.03
N SER A 45 2.87 -4.49 5.82
CA SER A 45 2.86 -5.86 6.33
C SER A 45 1.75 -6.63 5.64
N ILE A 46 2.04 -7.85 5.19
CA ILE A 46 1.07 -8.70 4.50
C ILE A 46 0.96 -10.04 5.24
N SER A 47 -0.25 -10.42 5.63
CA SER A 47 -0.53 -11.70 6.26
C SER A 47 -1.97 -12.12 5.97
N ASN A 48 -2.18 -13.41 5.69
CA ASN A 48 -3.52 -13.99 5.48
C ASN A 48 -4.39 -13.22 4.47
N GLY A 49 -3.80 -12.77 3.36
CA GLY A 49 -4.53 -12.01 2.33
C GLY A 49 -4.88 -10.58 2.71
N MET A 50 -4.35 -10.06 3.82
CA MET A 50 -4.56 -8.68 4.26
C MET A 50 -3.24 -7.91 4.24
N MET A 51 -3.32 -6.69 3.74
CA MET A 51 -2.22 -5.72 3.68
C MET A 51 -2.47 -4.60 4.67
N TYR A 52 -1.46 -4.25 5.47
CA TYR A 52 -1.50 -3.22 6.50
C TYR A 52 -0.47 -2.12 6.24
N LEU A 53 -0.90 -0.85 6.28
CA LEU A 53 -0.02 0.31 6.18
C LEU A 53 -0.42 1.40 7.17
N GLY A 54 0.56 1.85 7.96
CA GLY A 54 0.46 3.09 8.70
C GLY A 54 0.81 4.28 7.81
N ASN A 55 0.19 5.42 8.07
CA ASN A 55 0.56 6.71 7.49
C ASN A 55 1.11 7.66 8.57
N ALA A 56 1.50 8.87 8.15
CA ALA A 56 2.06 9.87 9.04
C ALA A 56 1.02 10.67 9.84
N ASP A 57 -0.29 10.57 9.54
CA ASP A 57 -1.34 11.25 10.31
C ASP A 57 -1.89 10.41 11.47
N GLY A 58 -1.35 9.20 11.67
CA GLY A 58 -1.64 8.34 12.82
C GLY A 58 -2.66 7.24 12.55
N HIS A 59 -3.09 7.04 11.31
CA HIS A 59 -3.99 5.96 10.93
C HIS A 59 -3.25 4.70 10.46
N LEU A 60 -3.83 3.55 10.80
CA LEU A 60 -3.46 2.24 10.25
C LEU A 60 -4.58 1.77 9.32
N TYR A 61 -4.23 1.54 8.06
CA TYR A 61 -5.13 1.03 7.03
C TYR A 61 -4.96 -0.46 6.84
N ALA A 62 -6.06 -1.14 6.49
CA ALA A 62 -6.08 -2.55 6.13
C ALA A 62 -6.85 -2.74 4.81
N PHE A 63 -6.26 -3.47 3.87
CA PHE A 63 -6.85 -3.75 2.56
C PHE A 63 -6.76 -5.25 2.26
N GLY A 64 -7.81 -5.81 1.65
CA GLY A 64 -7.77 -7.18 1.12
C GLY A 64 -6.97 -7.26 -0.18
N LEU A 65 -6.23 -8.36 -0.35
CA LEU A 65 -5.47 -8.69 -1.56
C LEU A 65 -6.22 -9.68 -2.45
#